data_AF-A0A9E1ZV36-F1
#
_entry.id   AF-A0A9E1ZV36-F1
#
_cell.length_a   1.000
_cell.length_b   1.000
_cell.length_c   1.000
_cell.angle_alpha   90.00
_cell.angle_beta   90.00
_cell.angle_gamma   90.00
#
_symmetry.space_group_name_H-M   'P 1'
#
loop_
_entity.id
_entity.type
_entity.pdbx_description
1 polymer ?
#
loop_
_entity_poly.entity_id
_entity_poly.type
_entity_poly.pdbx_seq_one_letter_code
_entity_poly.pdbx_strand_id
1 'polypeptide(L)'
;MDSISAEELVIEEGKSGELTAAFQIIRETTINDVPKFGQKTCREVARVVACRTYAPALLELCHLIVAASATDRISGRYENFFWDSGPARPSAFKGYLAQFAALPEGLTVQSAGVEIDYGEGEFGITFARMPFLSALLEFLVTSVGYCALDEAVAPLLGPIPAQEDVSNAANGLSRVVYDYLKEHLPSVQTQRKSRSLLTFLAEQANGEVGPGTLDDQVVLDYWLSHSADDGNGIDAKTYQSVFQGAISLLRVLRFAVERYQMNGALPIGTDREAGEIDPAKIEEAVANIDETPNPLDVLKQPPVDTIKFLNGRELDALDGVIFGTGVANDLPVSVLRNAVFSRAQFRITNTLRKNPPADEMLNFIETALESDYPSQVERFQSLAAHLERTVLASLYALVYDSRMEAIAVILSVSPDSELGDLKGALDEPDWEDSNVVSLHAESAASRFMKMLRQGEGLSPDLKDLMSKAKKAHKANSRQGFQDHDLRSEETVDAFVIAVDALLVAEKELKSFLNHTVANVDWSRQFTNDEIIFKDQYRLLYGVGHD
;
A
#
# COMPACT_ATOMS: atom_id res chain seq x y z
N MET A 1 -16.28 2.25 -25.03
CA MET A 1 -15.67 1.19 -24.23
C MET A 1 -14.81 1.95 -23.25
N ASP A 2 -15.30 2.11 -22.03
CA ASP A 2 -14.83 3.15 -21.12
C ASP A 2 -13.38 2.90 -20.72
N SER A 3 -12.53 3.90 -20.94
CA SER A 3 -11.19 4.00 -20.41
C SER A 3 -11.24 3.80 -18.90
N ILE A 4 -10.38 2.95 -18.35
CA ILE A 4 -10.15 2.95 -16.91
C ILE A 4 -9.32 4.19 -16.60
N SER A 5 -9.89 5.08 -15.80
CA SER A 5 -9.24 6.33 -15.41
C SER A 5 -8.10 6.01 -14.44
N ALA A 6 -7.05 6.82 -14.44
CA ALA A 6 -5.98 6.75 -13.44
C ALA A 6 -6.51 6.84 -11.99
N GLU A 7 -7.77 7.26 -11.82
CA GLU A 7 -8.52 7.24 -10.58
C GLU A 7 -8.76 5.83 -10.02
N GLU A 8 -8.95 4.80 -10.87
CA GLU A 8 -9.10 3.41 -10.41
C GLU A 8 -7.76 2.82 -9.97
N LEU A 9 -6.64 3.26 -10.57
CA LEU A 9 -5.28 2.82 -10.23
C LEU A 9 -4.83 3.34 -8.85
N VAL A 10 -5.15 4.59 -8.52
CA VAL A 10 -4.89 5.18 -7.20
C VAL A 10 -5.72 4.52 -6.10
N ILE A 11 -6.90 4.02 -6.44
CA ILE A 11 -7.82 3.40 -5.47
C ILE A 11 -7.36 2.00 -5.07
N GLU A 12 -6.64 1.30 -5.94
CA GLU A 12 -6.11 -0.05 -5.69
C GLU A 12 -4.85 -0.05 -4.79
N GLU A 13 -3.93 0.93 -4.91
CA GLU A 13 -2.73 1.05 -4.03
C GLU A 13 -3.06 1.34 -2.56
N GLY A 14 -4.24 1.90 -2.31
CA GLY A 14 -4.68 2.29 -0.98
C GLY A 14 -5.43 1.20 -0.20
N LYS A 15 -5.73 0.07 -0.83
CA LYS A 15 -6.47 -1.02 -0.20
C LYS A 15 -5.54 -1.76 0.74
N SER A 16 -5.98 -2.00 1.98
CA SER A 16 -5.30 -2.97 2.83
C SER A 16 -5.40 -4.38 2.23
N GLY A 17 -4.41 -5.23 2.47
CA GLY A 17 -4.45 -6.65 2.09
C GLY A 17 -5.73 -7.39 2.50
N GLU A 18 -6.36 -7.02 3.62
CA GLU A 18 -7.63 -7.60 4.06
C GLU A 18 -8.80 -7.30 3.09
N LEU A 19 -8.92 -6.06 2.64
CA LEU A 19 -9.93 -5.66 1.65
C LEU A 19 -9.65 -6.29 0.28
N THR A 20 -8.38 -6.42 -0.10
CA THR A 20 -7.98 -7.13 -1.31
C THR A 20 -8.37 -8.61 -1.24
N ALA A 21 -8.10 -9.27 -0.10
CA ALA A 21 -8.52 -10.64 0.16
C ALA A 21 -10.05 -10.80 0.11
N ALA A 22 -10.82 -9.84 0.66
CA ALA A 22 -12.28 -9.85 0.58
C ALA A 22 -12.78 -9.82 -0.88
N PHE A 23 -12.18 -9.01 -1.75
CA PHE A 23 -12.52 -9.02 -3.18
C PHE A 23 -12.12 -10.31 -3.88
N GLN A 24 -10.99 -10.91 -3.48
CA GLN A 24 -10.53 -12.17 -4.04
C GLN A 24 -11.47 -13.33 -3.66
N ILE A 25 -11.94 -13.39 -2.42
CA ILE A 25 -12.93 -14.38 -1.95
C ILE A 25 -14.19 -14.35 -2.82
N ILE A 26 -14.69 -13.16 -3.18
CA ILE A 26 -15.85 -13.03 -4.07
C ILE A 26 -15.55 -13.58 -5.47
N ARG A 27 -14.35 -13.32 -6.01
CA ARG A 27 -13.92 -13.84 -7.32
C ARG A 27 -13.80 -15.36 -7.32
N GLU A 28 -13.37 -15.94 -6.21
CA GLU A 28 -13.18 -17.38 -6.03
C GLU A 28 -14.46 -18.10 -5.58
N THR A 29 -15.52 -17.37 -5.24
CA THR A 29 -16.80 -17.97 -4.83
C THR A 29 -17.37 -18.81 -5.96
N THR A 30 -17.52 -20.11 -5.72
CA THR A 30 -18.08 -21.08 -6.66
C THR A 30 -19.38 -21.67 -6.17
N ILE A 31 -20.22 -22.11 -7.10
CA ILE A 31 -21.41 -22.91 -6.85
C ILE A 31 -21.45 -24.03 -7.87
N ASN A 32 -21.50 -25.29 -7.42
CA ASN A 32 -21.38 -26.47 -8.29
C ASN A 32 -20.16 -26.40 -9.24
N ASP A 33 -18.98 -26.10 -8.68
CA ASP A 33 -17.69 -25.98 -9.39
C ASP A 33 -17.62 -24.92 -10.51
N VAL A 34 -18.59 -24.00 -10.58
CA VAL A 34 -18.56 -22.86 -11.51
C VAL A 34 -18.53 -21.53 -10.74
N PRO A 35 -17.85 -20.50 -11.26
CA PRO A 35 -17.83 -19.18 -10.63
C PRO A 35 -19.25 -18.63 -10.45
N LYS A 36 -19.60 -18.30 -9.20
CA LYS A 36 -20.91 -17.75 -8.85
C LYS A 36 -21.09 -16.40 -9.55
N PHE A 37 -20.09 -15.53 -9.48
CA PHE A 37 -20.11 -14.19 -10.07
C PHE A 37 -19.27 -14.11 -11.34
N GLY A 38 -19.69 -13.28 -12.30
CA GLY A 38 -18.89 -12.97 -13.49
C GLY A 38 -17.81 -11.94 -13.18
N GLN A 39 -16.68 -11.99 -13.88
CA GLN A 39 -15.56 -11.05 -13.68
C GLN A 39 -15.98 -9.57 -13.73
N LYS A 40 -16.86 -9.21 -14.69
CA LYS A 40 -17.40 -7.84 -14.80
C LYS A 40 -18.12 -7.39 -13.52
N THR A 41 -18.90 -8.28 -12.92
CA THR A 41 -19.64 -8.00 -11.69
C THR A 41 -18.70 -7.82 -10.51
N CYS A 42 -17.68 -8.67 -10.38
CA CYS A 42 -16.68 -8.54 -9.32
C CYS A 42 -15.91 -7.21 -9.42
N ARG A 43 -15.54 -6.79 -10.64
CA ARG A 43 -14.91 -5.47 -10.87
C ARG A 43 -15.83 -4.32 -10.49
N GLU A 44 -17.11 -4.41 -10.86
CA GLU A 44 -18.09 -3.36 -10.53
C GLU A 44 -18.27 -3.21 -9.00
N VAL A 45 -18.31 -4.32 -8.25
CA VAL A 45 -18.36 -4.27 -6.78
C VAL A 45 -17.09 -3.64 -6.21
N ALA A 46 -15.91 -4.08 -6.67
CA ALA A 46 -14.63 -3.52 -6.23
C ALA A 46 -14.58 -2.01 -6.47
N ARG A 47 -14.98 -1.56 -7.66
CA ARG A 47 -15.04 -0.15 -8.03
C ARG A 47 -15.98 0.64 -7.13
N VAL A 48 -17.22 0.17 -6.94
CA VAL A 48 -18.25 0.89 -6.18
C VAL A 48 -17.90 0.98 -4.69
N VAL A 49 -17.34 -0.09 -4.12
CA VAL A 49 -16.85 -0.13 -2.73
C VAL A 49 -15.65 0.81 -2.57
N ALA A 50 -14.65 0.68 -3.44
CA ALA A 50 -13.39 1.40 -3.30
C ALA A 50 -13.53 2.90 -3.63
N CYS A 51 -14.46 3.27 -4.51
CA CYS A 51 -14.86 4.67 -4.75
C CYS A 51 -15.82 5.25 -3.68
N ARG A 52 -16.27 4.44 -2.72
CA ARG A 52 -17.30 4.80 -1.73
C ARG A 52 -18.61 5.31 -2.34
N THR A 53 -19.00 4.78 -3.49
CA THR A 53 -20.24 5.12 -4.21
C THR A 53 -21.34 4.07 -4.00
N TYR A 54 -21.22 3.26 -2.94
CA TYR A 54 -22.08 2.10 -2.66
C TYR A 54 -23.43 2.44 -2.02
N ALA A 55 -23.65 3.65 -1.51
CA ALA A 55 -24.89 3.97 -0.77
C ALA A 55 -26.19 3.71 -1.58
N PRO A 56 -26.30 4.12 -2.87
CA PRO A 56 -27.47 3.77 -3.69
C PRO A 56 -27.62 2.27 -3.90
N ALA A 57 -26.51 1.55 -4.06
CA ALA A 57 -26.50 0.11 -4.23
C ALA A 57 -26.92 -0.65 -2.96
N LEU A 58 -26.57 -0.15 -1.78
CA LEU A 58 -27.05 -0.72 -0.51
C LEU A 58 -28.56 -0.51 -0.32
N LEU A 59 -29.10 0.61 -0.77
CA LEU A 59 -30.54 0.84 -0.79
C LEU A 59 -31.25 -0.14 -1.73
N GLU A 60 -30.75 -0.30 -2.96
CA GLU A 60 -31.24 -1.32 -3.91
C GLU A 60 -31.16 -2.74 -3.33
N LEU A 61 -30.07 -3.07 -2.63
CA LEU A 61 -29.89 -4.36 -1.97
C LEU A 61 -30.92 -4.57 -0.85
N CYS A 62 -31.20 -3.55 -0.04
CA CYS A 62 -32.23 -3.65 1.01
C CYS A 62 -33.61 -3.92 0.43
N HIS A 63 -33.98 -3.25 -0.66
CA HIS A 63 -35.21 -3.56 -1.39
C HIS A 63 -35.21 -5.00 -1.93
N LEU A 64 -34.08 -5.50 -2.43
CA LEU A 64 -33.98 -6.88 -2.90
C LEU A 64 -34.11 -7.90 -1.75
N ILE A 65 -33.56 -7.59 -0.57
CA ILE A 65 -33.71 -8.41 0.64
C ILE A 65 -35.17 -8.48 1.08
N VAL A 66 -35.92 -7.37 1.02
CA VAL A 66 -37.38 -7.38 1.26
C VAL A 66 -38.08 -8.34 0.32
N ALA A 67 -37.83 -8.24 -1.00
CA ALA A 67 -38.45 -9.14 -1.97
C ALA A 67 -38.09 -10.61 -1.72
N ALA A 68 -36.81 -10.89 -1.45
CA ALA A 68 -36.31 -12.24 -1.15
C ALA A 68 -36.97 -12.81 0.12
N SER A 69 -36.95 -12.05 1.21
CA SER A 69 -37.49 -12.46 2.50
C SER A 69 -39.01 -12.67 2.45
N ALA A 70 -39.75 -11.78 1.78
CA ALA A 70 -41.19 -11.89 1.65
C ALA A 70 -41.63 -13.08 0.77
N THR A 71 -40.77 -13.55 -0.15
CA THR A 71 -41.04 -14.76 -0.94
C THR A 71 -40.84 -16.06 -0.15
N ASP A 72 -39.95 -16.07 0.84
CA ASP A 72 -39.73 -17.22 1.73
C ASP A 72 -40.74 -17.21 2.90
N ARG A 73 -41.91 -17.81 2.67
CA ARG A 73 -42.97 -17.89 3.68
C ARG A 73 -42.70 -18.86 4.83
N ILE A 74 -41.63 -19.67 4.76
CA ILE A 74 -41.33 -20.67 5.78
C ILE A 74 -40.43 -20.06 6.84
N SER A 75 -39.31 -19.47 6.42
CA SER A 75 -38.33 -18.89 7.35
C SER A 75 -38.38 -17.36 7.41
N GLY A 76 -38.95 -16.68 6.41
CA GLY A 76 -38.85 -15.23 6.28
C GLY A 76 -37.42 -14.78 6.05
N ARG A 77 -36.58 -15.63 5.47
CA ARG A 77 -35.13 -15.43 5.33
C ARG A 77 -34.78 -15.14 3.86
N TYR A 78 -33.72 -14.38 3.64
CA TYR A 78 -33.32 -13.93 2.31
C TYR A 78 -32.24 -14.84 1.69
N GLU A 79 -31.58 -15.64 2.52
CA GLU A 79 -30.38 -16.42 2.21
C GLU A 79 -30.56 -17.36 1.01
N ASN A 80 -31.67 -18.11 1.00
CA ASN A 80 -31.94 -19.07 -0.07
C ASN A 80 -32.04 -18.37 -1.44
N PHE A 81 -32.56 -17.14 -1.48
CA PHE A 81 -32.61 -16.37 -2.73
C PHE A 81 -31.22 -16.07 -3.28
N PHE A 82 -30.24 -15.76 -2.42
CA PHE A 82 -28.88 -15.38 -2.83
C PHE A 82 -27.91 -16.56 -2.97
N TRP A 83 -28.11 -17.64 -2.22
CA TRP A 83 -27.21 -18.81 -2.23
C TRP A 83 -27.76 -20.01 -3.00
N ASP A 84 -29.07 -20.24 -3.02
CA ASP A 84 -29.67 -21.40 -3.69
C ASP A 84 -30.14 -21.12 -5.13
N SER A 85 -30.08 -19.86 -5.58
CA SER A 85 -30.44 -19.49 -6.95
C SER A 85 -29.46 -20.03 -8.02
N GLY A 86 -28.30 -20.57 -7.63
CA GLY A 86 -27.26 -21.02 -8.54
C GLY A 86 -26.27 -19.90 -8.89
N PRO A 87 -25.56 -19.99 -10.03
CA PRO A 87 -24.69 -18.91 -10.49
C PRO A 87 -25.50 -17.61 -10.63
N ALA A 88 -24.98 -16.51 -10.06
CA ALA A 88 -25.67 -15.23 -10.01
C ALA A 88 -25.82 -14.65 -11.43
N ARG A 89 -26.94 -14.98 -12.08
CA ARG A 89 -27.29 -14.57 -13.44
C ARG A 89 -28.74 -14.07 -13.46
N PRO A 90 -29.10 -13.13 -14.35
CA PRO A 90 -30.47 -12.62 -14.41
C PRO A 90 -31.53 -13.71 -14.57
N SER A 91 -31.24 -14.73 -15.39
CA SER A 91 -32.13 -15.88 -15.60
C SER A 91 -32.30 -16.77 -14.38
N ALA A 92 -31.28 -16.86 -13.53
CA ALA A 92 -31.29 -17.66 -12.31
C ALA A 92 -32.24 -17.08 -11.27
N PHE A 93 -32.14 -15.78 -10.99
CA PHE A 93 -33.05 -15.08 -10.08
C PHE A 93 -34.49 -15.06 -10.60
N LYS A 94 -34.68 -14.86 -11.92
CA LYS A 94 -36.00 -14.99 -12.54
C LYS A 94 -36.58 -16.39 -12.39
N GLY A 95 -35.74 -17.42 -12.60
CA GLY A 95 -36.11 -18.82 -12.44
C GLY A 95 -36.47 -19.16 -10.99
N TYR A 96 -35.74 -18.63 -10.02
CA TYR A 96 -36.01 -18.79 -8.60
C TYR A 96 -37.39 -18.23 -8.22
N LEU A 97 -37.68 -16.97 -8.58
CA LEU A 97 -38.98 -16.35 -8.28
C LEU A 97 -40.15 -17.03 -8.98
N ALA A 98 -39.93 -17.62 -10.16
CA ALA A 98 -40.96 -18.36 -10.89
C ALA A 98 -41.39 -19.67 -10.20
N GLN A 99 -40.65 -20.15 -9.19
CA GLN A 99 -41.01 -21.36 -8.42
C GLN A 99 -42.15 -21.11 -7.43
N PHE A 100 -42.43 -19.84 -7.09
CA PHE A 100 -43.46 -19.49 -6.14
C PHE A 100 -44.79 -19.27 -6.85
N ALA A 101 -45.77 -20.14 -6.58
CA ALA A 101 -47.10 -20.10 -7.20
C ALA A 101 -47.93 -18.87 -6.81
N ALA A 102 -47.64 -18.25 -5.65
CA ALA A 102 -48.30 -17.03 -5.18
C ALA A 102 -47.28 -16.13 -4.47
N LEU A 103 -47.13 -14.90 -4.98
CA LEU A 103 -46.31 -13.87 -4.35
C LEU A 103 -47.11 -13.18 -3.22
N PRO A 104 -46.42 -12.60 -2.21
CA PRO A 104 -47.08 -11.77 -1.20
C PRO A 104 -47.72 -10.52 -1.83
N GLU A 105 -48.75 -9.99 -1.17
CA GLU A 105 -49.36 -8.72 -1.54
C GLU A 105 -48.30 -7.61 -1.50
N GLY A 106 -48.29 -6.73 -2.50
CA GLY A 106 -47.27 -5.68 -2.67
C GLY A 106 -45.99 -6.13 -3.40
N LEU A 107 -45.83 -7.40 -3.77
CA LEU A 107 -44.70 -7.85 -4.62
C LEU A 107 -45.20 -8.37 -5.96
N THR A 108 -44.71 -7.77 -7.05
CA THR A 108 -45.01 -8.24 -8.40
C THR A 108 -43.72 -8.59 -9.16
N VAL A 109 -43.78 -9.69 -9.92
CA VAL A 109 -42.71 -10.07 -10.85
C VAL A 109 -43.11 -9.61 -12.25
N GLN A 110 -42.34 -8.66 -12.78
CA GLN A 110 -42.47 -8.18 -14.14
C GLN A 110 -41.56 -8.96 -15.11
N SER A 111 -41.69 -8.69 -16.40
CA SER A 111 -40.86 -9.34 -17.44
C SER A 111 -39.36 -9.05 -17.27
N ALA A 112 -39.03 -7.85 -16.79
CA ALA A 112 -37.68 -7.30 -16.67
C ALA A 112 -37.12 -7.30 -15.22
N GLY A 113 -37.94 -7.58 -14.20
CA GLY A 113 -37.52 -7.48 -12.81
C GLY A 113 -38.64 -7.74 -11.79
N VAL A 114 -38.43 -7.25 -10.58
CA VAL A 114 -39.43 -7.22 -9.50
C VAL A 114 -39.80 -5.79 -9.18
N GLU A 115 -41.04 -5.59 -8.73
CA GLU A 115 -41.55 -4.32 -8.24
C GLU A 115 -42.20 -4.54 -6.88
N ILE A 116 -41.84 -3.67 -5.94
CA ILE A 116 -42.32 -3.70 -4.56
C ILE A 116 -43.14 -2.44 -4.33
N ASP A 117 -44.40 -2.62 -3.98
CA ASP A 117 -45.33 -1.58 -3.58
C ASP A 117 -45.38 -1.49 -2.05
N TYR A 118 -44.98 -0.34 -1.52
CA TYR A 118 -44.99 -0.02 -0.10
C TYR A 118 -46.25 0.75 0.33
N GLY A 119 -47.21 0.97 -0.58
CA GLY A 119 -48.42 1.78 -0.40
C GLY A 119 -48.18 3.29 -0.50
N GLU A 120 -47.03 3.78 -0.03
CA GLU A 120 -46.61 5.19 -0.16
C GLU A 120 -45.70 5.44 -1.38
N GLY A 121 -45.21 4.37 -2.01
CA GLY A 121 -44.33 4.42 -3.18
C GLY A 121 -43.96 3.02 -3.68
N GLU A 122 -43.47 2.97 -4.92
CA GLU A 122 -43.05 1.73 -5.59
C GLU A 122 -41.54 1.75 -5.85
N PHE A 123 -40.89 0.58 -5.79
CA PHE A 123 -39.48 0.43 -6.14
C PHE A 123 -39.25 -0.79 -7.04
N GLY A 124 -38.62 -0.57 -8.20
CA GLY A 124 -38.35 -1.60 -9.20
C GLY A 124 -36.88 -2.02 -9.22
N ILE A 125 -36.61 -3.34 -9.22
CA ILE A 125 -35.27 -3.91 -9.36
C ILE A 125 -35.24 -4.82 -10.58
N THR A 126 -34.37 -4.51 -11.54
CA THR A 126 -34.23 -5.34 -12.75
C THR A 126 -33.46 -6.63 -12.48
N PHE A 127 -33.79 -7.72 -13.19
CA PHE A 127 -33.02 -8.97 -13.11
C PHE A 127 -31.55 -8.78 -13.52
N ALA A 128 -31.27 -7.81 -14.39
CA ALA A 128 -29.90 -7.45 -14.78
C ALA A 128 -29.06 -6.90 -13.62
N ARG A 129 -29.71 -6.27 -12.62
CA ARG A 129 -29.05 -5.67 -11.46
C ARG A 129 -28.77 -6.68 -10.33
N MET A 130 -29.57 -7.73 -10.23
CA MET A 130 -29.49 -8.72 -9.14
C MET A 130 -28.14 -9.44 -9.01
N PRO A 131 -27.40 -9.80 -10.08
CA PRO A 131 -26.04 -10.34 -9.95
C PRO A 131 -25.07 -9.42 -9.20
N PHE A 132 -25.14 -8.11 -9.47
CA PHE A 132 -24.32 -7.11 -8.78
C PHE A 132 -24.72 -6.96 -7.31
N LEU A 133 -26.02 -6.90 -7.02
CA LEU A 133 -26.52 -6.82 -5.64
C LEU A 133 -26.18 -8.08 -4.83
N SER A 134 -26.25 -9.26 -5.46
CA SER A 134 -25.83 -10.52 -4.84
C SER A 134 -24.33 -10.56 -4.55
N ALA A 135 -23.49 -10.04 -5.45
CA ALA A 135 -22.05 -9.92 -5.22
C ALA A 135 -21.73 -8.89 -4.12
N LEU A 136 -22.50 -7.80 -4.05
CA LEU A 136 -22.39 -6.82 -2.97
C LEU A 136 -22.77 -7.44 -1.62
N LEU A 137 -23.83 -8.26 -1.56
CA LEU A 137 -24.17 -9.01 -0.35
C LEU A 137 -23.03 -9.94 0.08
N GLU A 138 -22.42 -10.69 -0.86
CA GLU A 138 -21.28 -11.55 -0.58
C GLU A 138 -20.08 -10.76 -0.03
N PHE A 139 -19.82 -9.58 -0.60
CA PHE A 139 -18.83 -8.65 -0.06
C PHE A 139 -19.15 -8.26 1.38
N LEU A 140 -20.39 -7.91 1.71
CA LEU A 140 -20.79 -7.55 3.07
C LEU A 140 -20.57 -8.71 4.04
N VAL A 141 -20.99 -9.92 3.67
CA VAL A 141 -20.77 -11.13 4.50
C VAL A 141 -19.29 -11.36 4.75
N THR A 142 -18.44 -11.16 3.74
CA THR A 142 -16.99 -11.38 3.82
C THR A 142 -16.26 -10.30 4.62
N SER A 143 -16.69 -9.04 4.50
CA SER A 143 -16.00 -7.88 5.08
C SER A 143 -16.50 -7.48 6.46
N VAL A 144 -17.79 -7.15 6.57
CA VAL A 144 -18.40 -6.68 7.82
C VAL A 144 -18.93 -7.84 8.68
N GLY A 145 -19.02 -9.03 8.10
CA GLY A 145 -19.44 -10.24 8.79
C GLY A 145 -20.97 -10.44 8.78
N TYR A 146 -21.38 -11.70 8.75
CA TYR A 146 -22.79 -12.08 8.66
C TYR A 146 -23.65 -11.57 9.81
N CYS A 147 -23.16 -11.61 11.06
CA CYS A 147 -23.95 -11.17 12.22
C CYS A 147 -24.32 -9.68 12.13
N ALA A 148 -23.35 -8.82 11.78
CA ALA A 148 -23.57 -7.38 11.65
C ALA A 148 -24.52 -7.06 10.47
N LEU A 149 -24.39 -7.79 9.36
CA LEU A 149 -25.32 -7.71 8.24
C LEU A 149 -26.74 -8.11 8.67
N ASP A 150 -26.91 -9.27 9.33
CA ASP A 150 -28.21 -9.80 9.74
C ASP A 150 -28.92 -8.87 10.73
N GLU A 151 -28.19 -8.32 11.70
CA GLU A 151 -28.71 -7.31 12.64
C GLU A 151 -29.19 -6.05 11.92
N ALA A 152 -28.44 -5.57 10.91
CA ALA A 152 -28.77 -4.37 10.16
C ALA A 152 -30.01 -4.54 9.27
N VAL A 153 -30.25 -5.75 8.74
CA VAL A 153 -31.39 -6.04 7.86
C VAL A 153 -32.56 -6.72 8.56
N ALA A 154 -32.44 -7.05 9.85
CA ALA A 154 -33.50 -7.68 10.64
C ALA A 154 -34.88 -6.98 10.54
N PRO A 155 -34.98 -5.64 10.50
CA PRO A 155 -36.27 -4.96 10.31
C PRO A 155 -36.94 -5.23 8.95
N LEU A 156 -36.20 -5.75 7.97
CA LEU A 156 -36.68 -6.00 6.61
C LEU A 156 -37.24 -7.41 6.41
N LEU A 157 -37.13 -8.27 7.43
CA LEU A 157 -37.41 -9.69 7.31
C LEU A 157 -38.89 -10.02 7.56
N GLY A 158 -39.43 -10.91 6.74
CA GLY A 158 -40.81 -11.38 6.78
C GLY A 158 -41.71 -10.63 5.80
N PRO A 159 -42.85 -10.08 6.22
CA PRO A 159 -43.74 -9.33 5.34
C PRO A 159 -43.10 -8.01 4.86
N ILE A 160 -43.62 -7.44 3.78
CA ILE A 160 -43.13 -6.17 3.23
C ILE A 160 -43.21 -5.07 4.31
N PRO A 161 -42.08 -4.45 4.70
CA PRO A 161 -42.03 -3.44 5.76
C PRO A 161 -42.43 -2.06 5.24
N ALA A 162 -42.37 -1.01 6.08
CA ALA A 162 -42.53 0.36 5.59
C ALA A 162 -41.29 0.81 4.80
N GLN A 163 -41.47 1.72 3.82
CA GLN A 163 -40.36 2.23 3.02
C GLN A 163 -39.30 2.96 3.86
N GLU A 164 -39.71 3.56 4.98
CA GLU A 164 -38.81 4.18 5.96
C GLU A 164 -37.84 3.15 6.58
N ASP A 165 -38.32 1.95 6.91
CA ASP A 165 -37.49 0.88 7.48
C ASP A 165 -36.41 0.42 6.51
N VAL A 166 -36.73 0.37 5.21
CA VAL A 166 -35.76 0.06 4.15
C VAL A 166 -34.66 1.13 4.08
N SER A 167 -35.04 2.40 4.15
CA SER A 167 -34.08 3.51 4.14
C SER A 167 -33.21 3.51 5.39
N ASN A 168 -33.79 3.19 6.55
CA ASN A 168 -33.08 3.09 7.82
C ASN A 168 -32.07 1.93 7.82
N ALA A 169 -32.45 0.75 7.31
CA ALA A 169 -31.55 -0.39 7.15
C ALA A 169 -30.39 -0.08 6.18
N ALA A 170 -30.67 0.55 5.03
CA ALA A 170 -29.64 0.94 4.07
C ALA A 170 -28.65 1.96 4.65
N ASN A 171 -29.14 2.92 5.45
CA ASN A 171 -28.29 3.87 6.19
C ASN A 171 -27.46 3.17 7.27
N GLY A 172 -28.04 2.18 7.97
CA GLY A 172 -27.33 1.34 8.94
C GLY A 172 -26.17 0.58 8.29
N LEU A 173 -26.45 -0.14 7.20
CA LEU A 173 -25.43 -0.84 6.40
C LEU A 173 -24.35 0.12 5.89
N SER A 174 -24.74 1.31 5.42
CA SER A 174 -23.78 2.30 4.93
C SER A 174 -22.78 2.74 6.00
N ARG A 175 -23.22 2.84 7.27
CA ARG A 175 -22.33 3.16 8.41
C ARG A 175 -21.39 2.00 8.72
N VAL A 176 -21.91 0.78 8.81
CA VAL A 176 -21.10 -0.43 9.11
C VAL A 176 -20.03 -0.63 8.04
N VAL A 177 -20.38 -0.47 6.76
CA VAL A 177 -19.41 -0.53 5.64
C VAL A 177 -18.42 0.63 5.70
N TYR A 178 -18.87 1.84 6.04
CA TYR A 178 -17.97 2.99 6.17
C TYR A 178 -16.92 2.78 7.26
N ASP A 179 -17.33 2.26 8.42
CA ASP A 179 -16.45 1.99 9.55
C ASP A 179 -15.40 0.94 9.20
N TYR A 180 -15.79 -0.16 8.55
CA TYR A 180 -14.85 -1.13 7.99
C TYR A 180 -13.89 -0.45 6.99
N LEU A 181 -14.42 0.19 5.95
CA LEU A 181 -13.59 0.81 4.90
C LEU A 181 -12.71 1.96 5.39
N LYS A 182 -12.98 2.56 6.55
CA LYS A 182 -12.11 3.59 7.13
C LYS A 182 -10.75 3.02 7.53
N GLU A 183 -10.69 1.75 7.92
CA GLU A 183 -9.46 1.06 8.30
C GLU A 183 -8.76 0.42 7.09
N HIS A 184 -9.49 0.21 5.98
CA HIS A 184 -9.02 -0.56 4.84
C HIS A 184 -8.89 0.20 3.52
N LEU A 185 -9.29 1.47 3.46
CA LEU A 185 -9.10 2.36 2.31
C LEU A 185 -8.53 3.71 2.77
N PRO A 186 -7.84 4.44 1.89
CA PRO A 186 -7.48 5.82 2.16
C PRO A 186 -8.76 6.64 2.37
N SER A 187 -8.63 7.73 3.10
CA SER A 187 -9.74 8.66 3.29
C SER A 187 -10.24 9.20 1.94
N VAL A 188 -11.52 9.59 1.87
CA VAL A 188 -12.11 10.27 0.69
C VAL A 188 -11.28 11.50 0.29
N GLN A 189 -10.70 12.19 1.27
CA GLN A 189 -9.83 13.35 1.03
C GLN A 189 -8.53 12.94 0.33
N THR A 190 -7.91 11.84 0.76
CA THR A 190 -6.71 11.28 0.13
C THR A 190 -6.99 10.89 -1.33
N GLN A 191 -8.12 10.25 -1.60
CA GLN A 191 -8.52 9.87 -2.97
C GLN A 191 -8.75 11.10 -3.86
N ARG A 192 -9.47 12.12 -3.37
CA ARG A 192 -9.71 13.38 -4.11
C ARG A 192 -8.41 14.09 -4.45
N LYS A 193 -7.46 14.13 -3.52
CA LYS A 193 -6.13 14.72 -3.72
C LYS A 193 -5.37 14.02 -4.85
N SER A 194 -5.28 12.69 -4.80
CA SER A 194 -4.58 11.92 -5.83
C SER A 194 -5.22 12.06 -7.21
N ARG A 195 -6.56 12.15 -7.29
CA ARG A 195 -7.27 12.47 -8.55
C ARG A 195 -6.91 13.85 -9.07
N SER A 196 -6.90 14.86 -8.21
CA SER A 196 -6.52 16.23 -8.60
C SER A 196 -5.08 16.30 -9.09
N LEU A 197 -4.13 15.62 -8.42
CA LEU A 197 -2.75 15.54 -8.88
C LEU A 197 -2.61 14.83 -10.24
N LEU A 198 -3.36 13.75 -10.44
CA LEU A 198 -3.41 13.05 -11.73
C LEU A 198 -3.97 13.92 -12.86
N THR A 199 -5.05 14.66 -12.60
CA THR A 199 -5.62 15.60 -13.58
C THR A 199 -4.61 16.67 -13.94
N PHE A 200 -3.96 17.27 -12.93
CA PHE A 200 -2.91 18.27 -13.14
C PHE A 200 -1.75 17.71 -13.99
N LEU A 201 -1.33 16.48 -13.69
CA LEU A 201 -0.29 15.79 -14.44
C LEU A 201 -0.69 15.53 -15.90
N ALA A 202 -1.92 15.08 -16.14
CA ALA A 202 -2.44 14.83 -17.48
C ALA A 202 -2.54 16.12 -18.32
N GLU A 203 -2.94 17.24 -17.69
CA GLU A 203 -2.97 18.56 -18.33
C GLU A 203 -1.56 19.02 -18.74
N GLN A 204 -0.56 18.81 -17.89
CA GLN A 204 0.83 19.16 -18.19
C GLN A 204 1.45 18.27 -19.28
N ALA A 205 1.06 16.99 -19.34
CA ALA A 205 1.61 16.01 -20.26
C ALA A 205 0.81 15.84 -21.57
N ASN A 206 -0.10 16.77 -21.90
CA ASN A 206 -1.00 16.68 -23.06
C ASN A 206 -1.80 15.35 -23.13
N GLY A 207 -2.09 14.73 -22.00
CA GLY A 207 -2.86 13.48 -21.89
C GLY A 207 -2.04 12.19 -21.85
N GLU A 208 -0.73 12.22 -22.12
CA GLU A 208 0.14 11.03 -22.04
C GLU A 208 0.83 10.94 -20.66
N VAL A 209 0.30 10.13 -19.75
CA VAL A 209 0.84 9.97 -18.39
C VAL A 209 1.73 8.73 -18.28
N GLY A 210 2.93 8.86 -17.70
CA GLY A 210 3.85 7.75 -17.43
C GLY A 210 4.80 8.05 -16.26
N PRO A 211 5.66 7.11 -15.82
CA PRO A 211 6.54 7.33 -14.67
C PRO A 211 7.46 8.55 -14.80
N GLY A 212 7.93 8.85 -16.02
CA GLY A 212 8.78 10.01 -16.30
C GLY A 212 8.05 11.35 -16.41
N THR A 213 6.71 11.37 -16.34
CA THR A 213 5.94 12.62 -16.39
C THR A 213 5.81 13.27 -15.03
N LEU A 214 5.92 12.50 -13.95
CA LEU A 214 5.92 13.02 -12.59
C LEU A 214 7.37 13.29 -12.14
N ASP A 215 7.76 14.56 -12.13
CA ASP A 215 9.08 15.01 -11.70
C ASP A 215 9.01 15.98 -10.52
N ASP A 216 10.19 16.38 -10.03
CA ASP A 216 10.33 17.31 -8.91
C ASP A 216 9.67 18.68 -9.14
N GLN A 217 9.59 19.14 -10.39
CA GLN A 217 8.99 20.43 -10.72
C GLN A 217 7.47 20.34 -10.68
N VAL A 218 6.88 19.26 -11.22
CA VAL A 218 5.43 19.01 -11.19
C VAL A 218 4.93 18.97 -9.75
N VAL A 219 5.65 18.32 -8.84
CA VAL A 219 5.28 18.26 -7.41
C VAL A 219 5.26 19.66 -6.78
N LEU A 220 6.26 20.49 -7.10
CA LEU A 220 6.33 21.86 -6.60
C LEU A 220 5.20 22.74 -7.19
N ASP A 221 5.00 22.69 -8.51
CA ASP A 221 4.01 23.49 -9.22
C ASP A 221 2.58 23.16 -8.76
N TYR A 222 2.30 21.87 -8.53
CA TYR A 222 1.02 21.44 -7.96
C TYR A 222 0.80 22.03 -6.57
N TRP A 223 1.80 21.97 -5.69
CA TRP A 223 1.69 22.56 -4.35
C TRP A 223 1.50 24.08 -4.39
N LEU A 224 2.28 24.80 -5.21
CA LEU A 224 2.17 26.26 -5.33
C LEU A 224 0.78 26.69 -5.83
N SER A 225 0.20 25.95 -6.76
CA SER A 225 -1.12 26.25 -7.35
C SER A 225 -2.30 25.90 -6.44
N HIS A 226 -2.19 24.87 -5.60
CA HIS A 226 -3.33 24.34 -4.83
C HIS A 226 -3.25 24.61 -3.32
N SER A 227 -2.10 24.99 -2.76
CA SER A 227 -1.93 25.10 -1.31
C SER A 227 -2.69 26.24 -0.63
N ALA A 228 -3.05 27.29 -1.37
CA ALA A 228 -3.84 28.41 -0.88
C ALA A 228 -5.36 28.26 -1.13
N ASP A 229 -5.78 27.21 -1.84
CA ASP A 229 -7.18 26.97 -2.16
C ASP A 229 -7.85 26.12 -1.05
N ASP A 230 -8.31 26.80 0.00
CA ASP A 230 -9.04 26.18 1.12
C ASP A 230 -10.48 25.72 0.70
N GLY A 231 -10.94 26.01 -0.52
CA GLY A 231 -12.33 25.80 -0.98
C GLY A 231 -12.61 24.47 -1.70
N ASN A 232 -11.58 23.77 -2.17
CA ASN A 232 -11.71 22.56 -2.99
C ASN A 232 -11.84 21.26 -2.16
N GLY A 233 -11.67 21.32 -0.83
CA GLY A 233 -11.71 20.15 0.06
C GLY A 233 -10.55 19.16 -0.13
N ILE A 234 -9.48 19.58 -0.81
CA ILE A 234 -8.22 18.86 -1.01
C ILE A 234 -7.22 19.41 0.01
N ASP A 235 -6.68 18.55 0.88
CA ASP A 235 -5.62 18.95 1.82
C ASP A 235 -4.27 19.09 1.10
N ALA A 236 -4.11 20.16 0.33
CA ALA A 236 -2.87 20.53 -0.38
C ALA A 236 -2.08 21.64 0.33
N LYS A 237 -2.53 22.08 1.51
CA LYS A 237 -1.93 23.20 2.26
C LYS A 237 -0.48 22.93 2.64
N THR A 238 -0.16 21.69 2.99
CA THR A 238 1.20 21.28 3.36
C THR A 238 1.95 20.64 2.21
N TYR A 239 3.22 20.99 2.06
CA TYR A 239 4.07 20.35 1.04
C TYR A 239 4.20 18.85 1.30
N GLN A 240 4.26 18.44 2.56
CA GLN A 240 4.33 17.02 2.96
C GLN A 240 3.13 16.24 2.43
N SER A 241 1.91 16.79 2.53
CA SER A 241 0.71 16.13 2.01
C SER A 241 0.78 15.94 0.50
N VAL A 242 1.20 16.95 -0.25
CA VAL A 242 1.37 16.86 -1.71
C VAL A 242 2.45 15.83 -2.07
N PHE A 243 3.61 15.91 -1.42
CA PHE A 243 4.72 14.99 -1.61
C PHE A 243 4.33 13.53 -1.37
N GLN A 244 3.62 13.24 -0.28
CA GLN A 244 3.12 11.88 -0.02
C GLN A 244 2.15 11.39 -1.11
N GLY A 245 1.29 12.27 -1.62
CA GLY A 245 0.40 11.94 -2.73
C GLY A 245 1.17 11.62 -4.03
N ALA A 246 2.24 12.37 -4.30
CA ALA A 246 3.12 12.13 -5.44
C ALA A 246 3.88 10.81 -5.33
N ILE A 247 4.40 10.47 -4.14
CA ILE A 247 5.09 9.19 -3.89
C ILE A 247 4.15 8.00 -4.13
N SER A 248 2.93 8.05 -3.59
CA SER A 248 1.91 7.02 -3.86
C SER A 248 1.65 6.87 -5.36
N LEU A 249 1.37 7.98 -6.04
CA LEU A 249 1.13 7.95 -7.48
C LEU A 249 2.32 7.40 -8.28
N LEU A 250 3.54 7.76 -7.93
CA LEU A 250 4.75 7.26 -8.60
C LEU A 250 4.92 5.75 -8.44
N ARG A 251 4.65 5.20 -7.24
CA ARG A 251 4.67 3.76 -6.98
C ARG A 251 3.68 3.03 -7.88
N VAL A 252 2.47 3.57 -8.02
CA VAL A 252 1.43 3.03 -8.93
C VAL A 252 1.92 3.03 -10.38
N LEU A 253 2.47 4.15 -10.85
CA LEU A 253 2.94 4.29 -12.22
C LEU A 253 4.11 3.33 -12.53
N ARG A 254 5.09 3.22 -11.63
CA ARG A 254 6.22 2.29 -11.77
C ARG A 254 5.77 0.85 -11.82
N PHE A 255 4.92 0.46 -10.88
CA PHE A 255 4.41 -0.91 -10.81
C PHE A 255 3.63 -1.28 -12.08
N ALA A 256 2.79 -0.35 -12.59
CA ALA A 256 2.14 -0.52 -13.87
C ALA A 256 3.20 -0.80 -14.96
N VAL A 257 4.19 0.07 -15.11
CA VAL A 257 5.21 -0.05 -16.15
C VAL A 257 6.05 -1.34 -16.04
N GLU A 258 6.52 -1.76 -14.86
CA GLU A 258 7.33 -2.97 -14.70
C GLU A 258 6.60 -4.24 -15.16
N ARG A 259 5.29 -4.36 -14.89
CA ARG A 259 4.49 -5.50 -15.33
C ARG A 259 4.20 -5.48 -16.84
N TYR A 260 4.17 -4.30 -17.46
CA TYR A 260 3.96 -4.17 -18.91
C TYR A 260 5.24 -4.12 -19.74
N GLN A 261 6.41 -3.82 -19.15
CA GLN A 261 7.70 -3.91 -19.84
C GLN A 261 8.09 -5.36 -20.19
N MET A 262 7.49 -6.38 -19.56
CA MET A 262 7.55 -7.75 -20.05
C MET A 262 6.86 -7.94 -21.43
N ASN A 263 6.09 -6.97 -21.91
CA ASN A 263 5.44 -6.94 -23.23
C ASN A 263 5.90 -5.77 -24.13
N GLY A 264 7.02 -5.10 -23.80
CA GLY A 264 7.55 -3.97 -24.57
C GLY A 264 7.01 -2.61 -24.07
N ALA A 265 7.89 -1.62 -23.96
CA ALA A 265 7.56 -0.28 -23.50
C ALA A 265 6.63 0.42 -24.52
N LEU A 266 5.34 0.43 -24.23
CA LEU A 266 4.31 1.06 -25.05
C LEU A 266 3.51 2.06 -24.18
N PRO A 267 2.97 3.13 -24.77
CA PRO A 267 2.15 4.11 -24.06
C PRO A 267 0.88 3.48 -23.47
N ILE A 268 0.39 4.03 -22.36
CA ILE A 268 -0.87 3.61 -21.72
C ILE A 268 -2.04 4.26 -22.46
N GLY A 269 -2.97 3.46 -22.96
CA GLY A 269 -4.11 3.96 -23.72
C GLY A 269 -5.00 2.85 -24.29
N THR A 270 -6.03 3.22 -25.06
CA THR A 270 -7.04 2.28 -25.57
C THR A 270 -6.78 1.77 -27.00
N ASP A 271 -5.79 2.32 -27.70
CA ASP A 271 -5.45 1.95 -29.07
C ASP A 271 -4.58 0.69 -29.13
N ARG A 272 -5.27 -0.45 -29.15
CA ARG A 272 -4.63 -1.77 -29.31
C ARG A 272 -3.95 -1.94 -30.68
N GLU A 273 -4.31 -1.16 -31.69
CA GLU A 273 -3.67 -1.21 -33.01
C GLU A 273 -2.34 -0.43 -33.03
N ALA A 274 -2.21 0.62 -32.20
CA ALA A 274 -0.96 1.34 -31.95
C ALA A 274 -0.02 0.63 -30.94
N GLY A 275 -0.48 -0.47 -30.33
CA GLY A 275 0.26 -1.22 -29.31
C GLY A 275 0.08 -0.70 -27.89
N GLU A 276 -0.90 0.16 -27.62
CA GLU A 276 -1.12 0.71 -26.28
C GLU A 276 -1.52 -0.35 -25.24
N ILE A 277 -1.15 -0.09 -23.99
CA ILE A 277 -1.44 -0.99 -22.86
C ILE A 277 -2.88 -0.79 -22.38
N ASP A 278 -3.67 -1.88 -22.45
CA ASP A 278 -5.05 -1.92 -21.97
C ASP A 278 -5.17 -1.57 -20.47
N PRO A 279 -5.87 -0.47 -20.12
CA PRO A 279 -6.09 -0.05 -18.74
C PRO A 279 -6.70 -1.13 -17.82
N ALA A 280 -7.45 -2.09 -18.36
CA ALA A 280 -8.09 -3.17 -17.58
C ALA A 280 -7.12 -4.26 -17.11
N LYS A 281 -5.94 -4.34 -17.72
CA LYS A 281 -4.87 -5.20 -17.21
C LYS A 281 -4.17 -4.50 -16.05
N ILE A 282 -4.04 -3.16 -16.09
CA ILE A 282 -3.36 -2.38 -15.06
C ILE A 282 -4.10 -2.53 -13.72
N GLU A 283 -5.43 -2.54 -13.73
CA GLU A 283 -6.27 -2.87 -12.57
C GLU A 283 -5.93 -4.24 -11.93
N GLU A 284 -5.71 -5.29 -12.74
CA GLU A 284 -5.32 -6.63 -12.26
C GLU A 284 -3.88 -6.65 -11.70
N ALA A 285 -3.02 -5.81 -12.24
CA ALA A 285 -1.67 -5.60 -11.73
C ALA A 285 -1.72 -4.94 -10.35
N VAL A 286 -2.40 -3.80 -10.24
CA VAL A 286 -2.36 -2.90 -9.08
C VAL A 286 -3.00 -3.53 -7.84
N ALA A 287 -3.98 -4.45 -8.02
CA ALA A 287 -4.50 -5.29 -6.95
C ALA A 287 -3.46 -6.24 -6.30
N ASN A 288 -2.28 -6.43 -6.91
CA ASN A 288 -1.16 -7.22 -6.39
C ASN A 288 0.02 -6.34 -5.90
N ILE A 289 -0.14 -5.01 -5.77
CA ILE A 289 0.93 -4.09 -5.29
C ILE A 289 1.38 -4.42 -3.86
N ASP A 290 0.52 -5.07 -3.08
CA ASP A 290 0.73 -5.32 -1.64
C ASP A 290 1.77 -6.42 -1.33
N GLU A 291 2.47 -6.96 -2.33
CA GLU A 291 3.45 -8.03 -2.08
C GLU A 291 4.80 -7.56 -1.52
N THR A 292 5.16 -6.26 -1.63
CA THR A 292 6.42 -5.76 -1.03
C THR A 292 6.15 -4.74 0.07
N PRO A 293 5.96 -5.19 1.33
CA PRO A 293 5.80 -4.29 2.47
C PRO A 293 7.00 -3.35 2.61
N ASN A 294 6.78 -2.14 3.16
CA ASN A 294 7.89 -1.24 3.50
C ASN A 294 8.86 -2.00 4.41
N PRO A 295 10.14 -2.13 4.03
CA PRO A 295 11.11 -2.92 4.80
C PRO A 295 11.22 -2.45 6.25
N LEU A 296 10.94 -1.17 6.52
CA LEU A 296 11.01 -0.60 7.87
C LEU A 296 9.87 -1.07 8.78
N ASP A 297 8.74 -1.54 8.24
CA ASP A 297 7.62 -2.04 9.03
C ASP A 297 7.94 -3.41 9.66
N VAL A 298 8.75 -4.23 8.98
CA VAL A 298 9.28 -5.48 9.54
C VAL A 298 10.06 -5.22 10.83
N LEU A 299 10.81 -4.11 10.88
CA LEU A 299 11.60 -3.74 12.05
C LEU A 299 10.75 -3.28 13.25
N LYS A 300 9.46 -3.00 13.04
CA LYS A 300 8.51 -2.52 14.05
C LYS A 300 7.62 -3.65 14.62
N GLN A 301 7.74 -4.87 14.08
CA GLN A 301 6.87 -6.01 14.45
C GLN A 301 7.57 -7.02 15.36
N PRO A 302 6.86 -7.70 16.27
CA PRO A 302 7.42 -8.82 17.02
C PRO A 302 7.82 -10.00 16.11
N PRO A 303 8.90 -10.75 16.43
CA PRO A 303 9.82 -10.54 17.55
C PRO A 303 10.93 -9.51 17.26
N VAL A 304 10.95 -8.89 16.08
CA VAL A 304 12.03 -7.99 15.61
C VAL A 304 12.15 -6.73 16.45
N ASP A 305 11.01 -6.17 16.89
CA ASP A 305 10.92 -4.97 17.73
C ASP A 305 11.61 -5.11 19.11
N THR A 306 11.92 -6.34 19.54
CA THR A 306 12.68 -6.63 20.76
C THR A 306 14.16 -6.25 20.63
N ILE A 307 14.68 -6.16 19.40
CA ILE A 307 16.05 -5.75 19.09
C ILE A 307 16.03 -4.33 18.56
N LYS A 308 16.84 -3.46 19.17
CA LYS A 308 16.91 -2.06 18.77
C LYS A 308 17.91 -1.86 17.64
N PHE A 309 17.57 -2.35 16.44
CA PHE A 309 18.36 -2.13 15.21
C PHE A 309 18.52 -0.64 14.93
N LEU A 310 17.40 0.07 14.91
CA LEU A 310 17.31 1.52 14.67
C LEU A 310 16.56 2.20 15.81
N ASN A 311 16.87 3.45 16.09
CA ASN A 311 16.07 4.27 17.00
C ASN A 311 14.95 5.01 16.24
N GLY A 312 13.96 5.53 16.96
CA GLY A 312 12.82 6.23 16.34
C GLY A 312 13.23 7.36 15.40
N ARG A 313 14.26 8.16 15.73
CA ARG A 313 14.72 9.25 14.85
C ARG A 313 15.43 8.76 13.58
N GLU A 314 16.02 7.57 13.62
CA GLU A 314 16.61 6.92 12.46
C GLU A 314 15.51 6.34 11.57
N LEU A 315 14.52 5.66 12.16
CA LEU A 315 13.33 5.18 11.44
C LEU A 315 12.57 6.33 10.79
N ASP A 316 12.28 7.41 11.51
CA ASP A 316 11.60 8.60 10.96
C ASP A 316 12.38 9.25 9.81
N ALA A 317 13.72 9.18 9.86
CA ALA A 317 14.57 9.70 8.79
C ALA A 317 14.57 8.79 7.56
N LEU A 318 14.55 7.47 7.78
CA LEU A 318 14.46 6.47 6.71
C LEU A 318 13.07 6.44 6.06
N ASP A 319 12.00 6.57 6.83
CA ASP A 319 10.62 6.70 6.31
C ASP A 319 10.47 7.96 5.42
N GLY A 320 11.39 8.92 5.52
CA GLY A 320 11.45 10.10 4.66
C GLY A 320 12.21 9.93 3.34
N VAL A 321 12.80 8.77 3.06
CA VAL A 321 13.62 8.50 1.86
C VAL A 321 13.45 7.09 1.29
N ILE A 322 12.93 6.13 2.06
CA ILE A 322 12.64 4.76 1.63
C ILE A 322 11.16 4.64 1.30
N PHE A 323 10.84 4.64 0.00
CA PHE A 323 9.46 4.56 -0.50
C PHE A 323 9.21 3.34 -1.39
N GLY A 324 10.18 2.43 -1.48
CA GLY A 324 10.23 1.34 -2.46
C GLY A 324 11.28 1.59 -3.55
N THR A 325 11.58 0.53 -4.30
CA THR A 325 12.74 0.46 -5.19
C THR A 325 12.83 1.62 -6.17
N GLY A 326 13.84 2.47 -5.98
CA GLY A 326 14.17 3.57 -6.90
C GLY A 326 13.17 4.73 -6.94
N VAL A 327 12.12 4.72 -6.11
CA VAL A 327 11.09 5.77 -6.08
C VAL A 327 11.68 7.13 -5.66
N ALA A 328 12.54 7.13 -4.64
CA ALA A 328 13.20 8.35 -4.18
C ALA A 328 14.18 8.93 -5.21
N ASN A 329 14.67 8.09 -6.14
CA ASN A 329 15.62 8.52 -7.17
C ASN A 329 14.96 9.33 -8.28
N ASP A 330 13.65 9.18 -8.49
CA ASP A 330 12.91 9.96 -9.49
C ASP A 330 12.52 11.35 -8.97
N LEU A 331 12.44 11.51 -7.65
CA LEU A 331 12.02 12.75 -6.99
C LEU A 331 13.04 13.26 -5.95
N PRO A 332 14.35 13.35 -6.27
CA PRO A 332 15.38 13.61 -5.27
C PRO A 332 15.29 15.01 -4.66
N VAL A 333 14.89 16.02 -5.46
CA VAL A 333 14.73 17.38 -4.93
C VAL A 333 13.51 17.44 -4.01
N SER A 334 12.42 16.75 -4.34
CA SER A 334 11.19 16.72 -3.54
C SER A 334 11.37 15.99 -2.22
N VAL A 335 12.19 14.93 -2.20
CA VAL A 335 12.63 14.27 -0.95
C VAL A 335 13.32 15.27 -0.03
N LEU A 336 14.27 16.05 -0.54
CA LEU A 336 14.99 17.06 0.23
C LEU A 336 14.09 18.23 0.64
N ARG A 337 13.19 18.67 -0.25
CA ARG A 337 12.18 19.69 0.06
C ARG A 337 11.32 19.25 1.24
N ASN A 338 10.81 18.02 1.21
CA ASN A 338 10.01 17.46 2.30
C ASN A 338 10.81 17.35 3.60
N ALA A 339 12.07 16.89 3.54
CA ALA A 339 12.92 16.74 4.72
C ALA A 339 13.24 18.07 5.42
N VAL A 340 13.37 19.17 4.67
CA VAL A 340 13.75 20.49 5.18
C VAL A 340 12.53 21.38 5.43
N PHE A 341 11.73 21.63 4.41
CA PHE A 341 10.68 22.65 4.44
C PHE A 341 9.45 22.19 5.21
N SER A 342 9.04 20.92 5.14
CA SER A 342 7.88 20.45 5.90
C SER A 342 8.06 20.56 7.41
N ARG A 343 9.31 20.41 7.91
CA ARG A 343 9.62 20.67 9.33
C ARG A 343 9.47 22.13 9.69
N ALA A 344 9.95 23.06 8.85
CA ALA A 344 9.73 24.48 9.04
C ALA A 344 8.24 24.83 9.03
N GLN A 345 7.46 24.29 8.07
CA GLN A 345 6.02 24.48 7.97
C GLN A 345 5.27 24.00 9.22
N PHE A 346 5.67 22.85 9.78
CA PHE A 346 5.10 22.35 11.04
C PHE A 346 5.38 23.29 12.22
N ARG A 347 6.59 23.83 12.33
CA ARG A 347 6.95 24.84 13.35
C ARG A 347 6.15 26.12 13.17
N ILE A 348 6.04 26.62 11.94
CA ILE A 348 5.24 27.80 11.56
C ILE A 348 3.79 27.59 12.00
N THR A 349 3.18 26.46 11.64
CA THR A 349 1.79 26.13 11.99
C THR A 349 1.59 26.06 13.51
N ASN A 350 2.53 25.45 14.25
CA ASN A 350 2.46 25.38 15.71
C ASN A 350 2.66 26.73 16.40
N THR A 351 3.50 27.60 15.84
CA THR A 351 3.66 28.97 16.31
C THR A 351 2.40 29.79 16.04
N LEU A 352 1.82 29.69 14.84
CA LEU A 352 0.59 30.38 14.47
C LEU A 352 -0.58 30.05 15.42
N ARG A 353 -0.69 28.80 15.89
CA ARG A 353 -1.70 28.38 16.90
C ARG A 353 -1.62 29.15 18.21
N LYS A 354 -0.49 29.81 18.51
CA LYS A 354 -0.31 30.65 19.70
C LYS A 354 -0.74 32.11 19.46
N ASN A 355 -1.27 32.43 18.27
CA ASN A 355 -1.70 33.75 17.85
C ASN A 355 -0.66 34.86 18.09
N PRO A 356 0.59 34.69 17.58
CA PRO A 356 1.60 35.73 17.69
C PRO A 356 1.19 36.98 16.88
N PRO A 357 1.72 38.17 17.23
CA PRO A 357 1.65 39.36 16.38
C PRO A 357 2.13 39.09 14.94
N ALA A 358 1.57 39.82 13.98
CA ALA A 358 1.85 39.62 12.55
C ALA A 358 3.34 39.79 12.19
N ASP A 359 4.00 40.79 12.78
CA ASP A 359 5.42 41.08 12.62
C ASP A 359 6.31 39.99 13.24
N GLU A 360 5.93 39.49 14.43
CA GLU A 360 6.61 38.34 15.05
C GLU A 360 6.46 37.07 14.20
N MET A 361 5.28 36.85 13.60
CA MET A 361 5.01 35.72 12.73
C MET A 361 5.84 35.77 11.43
N LEU A 362 5.90 36.94 10.78
CA LEU A 362 6.72 37.13 9.58
C LEU A 362 8.21 36.91 9.89
N ASN A 363 8.72 37.44 11.00
CA ASN A 363 10.09 37.21 11.42
C ASN A 363 10.37 35.72 11.74
N PHE A 364 9.38 35.02 12.31
CA PHE A 364 9.49 33.58 12.54
C PHE A 364 9.57 32.79 11.23
N ILE A 365 8.78 33.15 10.21
CA ILE A 365 8.84 32.52 8.87
C ILE A 365 10.25 32.65 8.27
N GLU A 366 10.90 33.81 8.42
CA GLU A 366 12.27 34.02 7.91
C GLU A 366 13.33 33.12 8.56
N THR A 367 13.07 32.69 9.80
CA THR A 367 14.02 31.97 10.66
C THR A 367 13.58 30.53 10.98
N ALA A 368 12.52 30.05 10.32
CA ALA A 368 11.89 28.76 10.61
C ALA A 368 12.70 27.54 10.14
N LEU A 369 13.69 27.72 9.27
CA LEU A 369 14.55 26.64 8.76
C LEU A 369 15.63 26.27 9.79
N GLU A 370 15.81 24.97 10.03
CA GLU A 370 16.83 24.46 10.96
C GLU A 370 17.99 23.74 10.24
N SER A 371 17.84 23.45 8.95
CA SER A 371 18.91 22.90 8.12
C SER A 371 18.71 23.29 6.66
N ASP A 372 19.73 22.98 5.86
CA ASP A 372 19.73 23.07 4.41
C ASP A 372 19.84 21.67 3.76
N TYR A 373 19.91 21.63 2.42
CA TYR A 373 20.08 20.38 1.67
C TYR A 373 21.43 19.69 1.91
N PRO A 374 22.60 20.38 1.87
CA PRO A 374 23.88 19.74 2.19
C PRO A 374 23.88 19.04 3.56
N SER A 375 23.34 19.69 4.59
CA SER A 375 23.24 19.10 5.93
C SER A 375 22.34 17.86 5.97
N GLN A 376 21.23 17.85 5.21
CA GLN A 376 20.38 16.65 5.12
C GLN A 376 21.07 15.51 4.35
N VAL A 377 21.80 15.82 3.28
CA VAL A 377 22.59 14.82 2.55
C VAL A 377 23.67 14.20 3.46
N GLU A 378 24.38 15.01 4.25
CA GLU A 378 25.35 14.51 5.25
C GLU A 378 24.68 13.62 6.32
N ARG A 379 23.46 13.98 6.74
CA ARG A 379 22.66 13.16 7.66
C ARG A 379 22.31 11.81 7.03
N PHE A 380 21.89 11.79 5.76
CA PHE A 380 21.61 10.55 5.04
C PHE A 380 22.88 9.70 4.83
N GLN A 381 24.03 10.31 4.53
CA GLN A 381 25.32 9.59 4.46
C GLN A 381 25.69 8.95 5.82
N SER A 382 25.50 9.69 6.91
CA SER A 382 25.74 9.19 8.27
C SER A 382 24.80 8.03 8.62
N LEU A 383 23.53 8.12 8.17
CA LEU A 383 22.52 7.09 8.35
C LEU A 383 22.83 5.83 7.52
N ALA A 384 23.30 5.97 6.29
CA ALA A 384 23.77 4.87 5.45
C ALA A 384 24.96 4.14 6.10
N ALA A 385 25.94 4.89 6.61
CA ALA A 385 27.08 4.31 7.34
C ALA A 385 26.67 3.63 8.67
N HIS A 386 25.57 4.07 9.28
CA HIS A 386 24.99 3.40 10.46
C HIS A 386 24.23 2.12 10.10
N LEU A 387 23.45 2.13 9.02
CA LEU A 387 22.79 0.94 8.47
C LEU A 387 23.80 -0.14 8.10
N GLU A 388 24.87 0.22 7.38
CA GLU A 388 25.94 -0.73 7.02
C GLU A 388 26.57 -1.38 8.26
N ARG A 389 26.87 -0.59 9.30
CA ARG A 389 27.36 -1.14 10.58
C ARG A 389 26.34 -2.05 11.27
N THR A 390 25.04 -1.75 11.13
CA THR A 390 23.97 -2.56 11.70
C THR A 390 23.84 -3.88 10.95
N VAL A 391 23.90 -3.89 9.61
CA VAL A 391 23.95 -5.09 8.77
C VAL A 391 25.16 -5.96 9.13
N LEU A 392 26.35 -5.36 9.28
CA LEU A 392 27.55 -6.07 9.71
C LEU A 392 27.42 -6.65 11.13
N ALA A 393 26.77 -5.94 12.05
CA ALA A 393 26.50 -6.45 13.39
C ALA A 393 25.51 -7.64 13.37
N SER A 394 24.50 -7.59 12.50
CA SER A 394 23.56 -8.70 12.26
C SER A 394 24.25 -9.90 11.63
N LEU A 395 25.15 -9.69 10.66
CA LEU A 395 25.96 -10.76 10.07
C LEU A 395 26.73 -11.54 11.15
N TYR A 396 27.35 -10.85 12.11
CA TYR A 396 28.03 -11.51 13.21
C TYR A 396 27.08 -12.35 14.07
N ALA A 397 25.89 -11.85 14.38
CA ALA A 397 24.87 -12.58 15.14
C ALA A 397 24.45 -13.88 14.42
N LEU A 398 24.20 -13.80 13.11
CA LEU A 398 23.84 -14.95 12.27
C LEU A 398 24.98 -15.99 12.19
N VAL A 399 26.23 -15.54 12.03
CA VAL A 399 27.40 -16.45 12.01
C VAL A 399 27.64 -17.08 13.38
N TYR A 400 27.39 -16.35 14.47
CA TYR A 400 27.55 -16.85 15.84
C TYR A 400 26.70 -18.10 16.10
N ASP A 401 25.48 -18.13 15.55
CA ASP A 401 24.54 -19.24 15.69
C ASP A 401 24.52 -20.19 14.47
N SER A 402 25.36 -19.96 13.44
CA SER A 402 25.38 -20.74 12.19
C SER A 402 24.09 -20.69 11.37
N ARG A 403 23.43 -19.53 11.35
CA ARG A 403 22.25 -19.28 10.50
C ARG A 403 22.65 -19.08 9.04
N MET A 404 21.99 -19.76 8.12
CA MET A 404 22.35 -19.78 6.69
C MET A 404 22.15 -18.43 6.00
N GLU A 405 21.27 -17.59 6.55
CA GLU A 405 20.97 -16.24 6.11
C GLU A 405 22.23 -15.34 6.12
N ALA A 406 23.24 -15.67 6.94
CA ALA A 406 24.55 -15.03 6.89
C ALA A 406 25.19 -15.05 5.49
N ILE A 407 24.94 -16.11 4.71
CA ILE A 407 25.46 -16.24 3.34
C ILE A 407 24.85 -15.17 2.44
N ALA A 408 23.54 -14.95 2.52
CA ALA A 408 22.85 -13.91 1.74
C ALA A 408 23.40 -12.51 2.08
N VAL A 409 23.71 -12.27 3.36
CA VAL A 409 24.33 -11.00 3.78
C VAL A 409 25.73 -10.85 3.20
N ILE A 410 26.58 -11.88 3.27
CA ILE A 410 27.94 -11.86 2.71
C ILE A 410 27.90 -11.55 1.21
N LEU A 411 27.04 -12.22 0.47
CA LEU A 411 26.85 -11.98 -0.97
C LEU A 411 26.38 -10.55 -1.27
N SER A 412 25.57 -9.97 -0.39
CA SER A 412 25.05 -8.60 -0.56
C SER A 412 26.09 -7.53 -0.26
N VAL A 413 26.88 -7.71 0.81
CA VAL A 413 27.86 -6.70 1.26
C VAL A 413 29.23 -6.87 0.59
N SER A 414 29.51 -8.04 0.03
CA SER A 414 30.77 -8.32 -0.67
C SER A 414 30.53 -9.23 -1.89
N PRO A 415 29.87 -8.71 -2.94
CA PRO A 415 29.52 -9.50 -4.13
C PRO A 415 30.75 -9.98 -4.91
N ASP A 416 31.86 -9.25 -4.83
CA ASP A 416 33.13 -9.60 -5.48
C ASP A 416 34.06 -10.46 -4.62
N SER A 417 33.66 -10.82 -3.39
CA SER A 417 34.42 -11.77 -2.59
C SER A 417 34.58 -13.07 -3.38
N GLU A 418 35.82 -13.50 -3.60
CA GLU A 418 36.09 -14.78 -4.24
C GLU A 418 35.49 -15.90 -3.38
N LEU A 419 34.30 -16.42 -3.76
CA LEU A 419 33.68 -17.59 -3.14
C LEU A 419 34.46 -18.89 -3.45
N GLY A 420 35.74 -18.80 -3.84
CA GLY A 420 36.64 -19.95 -3.95
C GLY A 420 36.72 -20.74 -2.63
N ASP A 421 36.46 -20.09 -1.49
CA ASP A 421 36.37 -20.72 -0.17
C ASP A 421 35.15 -21.67 -0.04
N LEU A 422 34.05 -21.39 -0.74
CA LEU A 422 32.90 -22.32 -0.87
C LEU A 422 33.29 -23.58 -1.65
N LYS A 423 34.26 -23.45 -2.58
CA LYS A 423 34.82 -24.60 -3.31
C LYS A 423 35.61 -25.52 -2.38
N GLY A 424 36.35 -24.97 -1.42
CA GLY A 424 37.00 -25.76 -0.36
C GLY A 424 36.02 -26.40 0.63
N ALA A 425 34.82 -25.84 0.81
CA ALA A 425 33.74 -26.47 1.57
C ALA A 425 33.05 -27.63 0.79
N LEU A 426 33.11 -27.58 -0.55
CA LEU A 426 32.62 -28.60 -1.47
C LEU A 426 33.61 -29.77 -1.65
N ASP A 427 34.90 -29.57 -1.40
CA ASP A 427 35.90 -30.66 -1.43
C ASP A 427 35.66 -31.62 -0.24
N GLU A 428 35.22 -32.84 -0.53
CA GLU A 428 35.10 -33.92 0.46
C GLU A 428 36.49 -34.47 0.84
N PRO A 429 36.71 -34.91 2.09
CA PRO A 429 37.71 -35.93 2.35
C PRO A 429 37.27 -37.20 1.62
N ASP A 430 38.15 -37.80 0.81
CA ASP A 430 37.93 -39.09 0.14
C ASP A 430 37.33 -40.12 1.11
N TRP A 431 36.03 -40.35 1.05
CA TRP A 431 35.37 -41.52 1.63
C TRP A 431 34.62 -42.22 0.51
N GLU A 432 35.13 -43.39 0.14
CA GLU A 432 34.50 -44.34 -0.76
C GLU A 432 33.05 -44.66 -0.33
N ASP A 433 32.18 -44.82 -1.33
CA ASP A 433 30.81 -45.36 -1.30
C ASP A 433 29.68 -44.50 -0.69
N SER A 434 28.94 -43.77 -1.55
CA SER A 434 27.46 -43.72 -1.49
C SER A 434 26.83 -42.96 -2.69
N ASN A 435 26.05 -43.67 -3.50
CA ASN A 435 25.29 -43.17 -4.66
C ASN A 435 24.00 -42.38 -4.28
N VAL A 436 24.09 -41.21 -3.62
CA VAL A 436 22.91 -40.34 -3.38
C VAL A 436 23.26 -38.85 -3.49
N VAL A 437 22.71 -38.14 -4.49
CA VAL A 437 23.18 -36.82 -4.99
C VAL A 437 22.42 -35.60 -4.41
N SER A 438 21.51 -35.75 -3.44
CA SER A 438 20.75 -34.60 -2.87
C SER A 438 21.26 -34.04 -1.52
N LEU A 439 22.44 -34.45 -1.03
CA LEU A 439 23.00 -34.07 0.28
C LEU A 439 24.16 -33.05 0.24
N HIS A 440 24.54 -32.55 -0.95
CA HIS A 440 25.77 -31.76 -1.12
C HIS A 440 25.64 -30.27 -0.77
N ALA A 441 24.48 -29.65 -0.93
CA ALA A 441 24.32 -28.20 -0.68
C ALA A 441 24.25 -27.86 0.81
N GLU A 442 23.47 -28.62 1.59
CA GLU A 442 23.28 -28.39 3.02
C GLU A 442 24.54 -28.73 3.84
N SER A 443 25.26 -29.78 3.43
CA SER A 443 26.55 -30.15 4.02
C SER A 443 27.65 -29.14 3.70
N ALA A 444 27.69 -28.62 2.46
CA ALA A 444 28.61 -27.54 2.09
C ALA A 444 28.32 -26.24 2.83
N ALA A 445 27.05 -25.84 2.94
CA ALA A 445 26.63 -24.67 3.71
C ALA A 445 27.02 -24.81 5.20
N SER A 446 26.79 -25.98 5.79
CA SER A 446 27.18 -26.27 7.18
C SER A 446 28.70 -26.19 7.41
N ARG A 447 29.50 -26.73 6.47
CA ARG A 447 30.96 -26.64 6.51
C ARG A 447 31.44 -25.19 6.37
N PHE A 448 30.84 -24.44 5.46
CA PHE A 448 31.16 -23.02 5.26
C PHE A 448 30.83 -22.18 6.51
N MET A 449 29.68 -22.40 7.14
CA MET A 449 29.34 -21.72 8.40
C MET A 449 30.32 -22.06 9.53
N LYS A 450 30.82 -23.31 9.58
CA LYS A 450 31.87 -23.71 10.52
C LYS A 450 33.18 -22.97 10.24
N MET A 451 33.58 -22.83 8.98
CA MET A 451 34.77 -22.05 8.59
C MET A 451 34.63 -20.58 8.99
N LEU A 452 33.47 -19.96 8.74
CA LEU A 452 33.17 -18.58 9.14
C LEU A 452 33.31 -18.37 10.65
N ARG A 453 32.78 -19.30 11.45
CA ARG A 453 32.84 -19.24 12.92
C ARG A 453 34.26 -19.42 13.46
N GLN A 454 35.04 -20.33 12.85
CA GLN A 454 36.40 -20.67 13.30
C GLN A 454 37.46 -19.70 12.75
N GLY A 455 37.19 -19.02 11.63
CA GLY A 455 38.14 -18.14 10.96
C GLY A 455 39.27 -18.86 10.20
N GLU A 456 39.26 -20.20 10.20
CA GLU A 456 40.23 -21.05 9.53
C GLU A 456 39.81 -21.31 8.08
N GLY A 457 40.78 -21.31 7.15
CA GLY A 457 40.51 -21.58 5.73
C GLY A 457 39.80 -20.47 4.95
N LEU A 458 39.51 -19.32 5.56
CA LEU A 458 38.93 -18.15 4.89
C LEU A 458 39.98 -17.33 4.11
N SER A 459 39.59 -16.80 2.97
CA SER A 459 40.30 -15.78 2.20
C SER A 459 40.57 -14.51 3.02
N PRO A 460 41.57 -13.69 2.64
CA PRO A 460 41.88 -12.43 3.33
C PRO A 460 40.67 -11.48 3.41
N ASP A 461 39.89 -11.38 2.34
CA ASP A 461 38.74 -10.47 2.26
C ASP A 461 37.61 -10.90 3.19
N LEU A 462 37.30 -12.20 3.21
CA LEU A 462 36.27 -12.74 4.09
C LEU A 462 36.69 -12.69 5.57
N LYS A 463 37.99 -12.86 5.88
CA LYS A 463 38.53 -12.62 7.23
C LYS A 463 38.37 -11.17 7.66
N ASP A 464 38.64 -10.21 6.78
CA ASP A 464 38.45 -8.79 7.06
C ASP A 464 36.97 -8.46 7.28
N LEU A 465 36.07 -9.01 6.43
CA LEU A 465 34.62 -8.86 6.60
C LEU A 465 34.13 -9.40 7.95
N MET A 466 34.54 -10.61 8.34
CA MET A 466 34.18 -11.19 9.64
C MET A 466 34.76 -10.40 10.82
N SER A 467 35.97 -9.86 10.67
CA SER A 467 36.58 -8.96 11.66
C SER A 467 35.78 -7.67 11.83
N LYS A 468 35.36 -7.05 10.72
CA LYS A 468 34.49 -5.86 10.70
C LYS A 468 33.13 -6.15 11.32
N ALA A 469 32.49 -7.26 10.95
CA ALA A 469 31.21 -7.72 11.51
C ALA A 469 31.27 -7.88 13.03
N LYS A 470 32.28 -8.61 13.52
CA LYS A 470 32.50 -8.79 14.96
C LYS A 470 32.74 -7.46 15.68
N LYS A 471 33.53 -6.56 15.09
CA LYS A 471 33.79 -5.23 15.65
C LYS A 471 32.51 -4.38 15.70
N ALA A 472 31.70 -4.41 14.64
CA ALA A 472 30.43 -3.68 14.57
C ALA A 472 29.45 -4.16 15.63
N HIS A 473 29.31 -5.48 15.81
CA HIS A 473 28.48 -6.06 16.86
C HIS A 473 28.93 -5.63 18.25
N LYS A 474 30.22 -5.81 18.58
CA LYS A 474 30.77 -5.46 19.91
C LYS A 474 30.72 -3.96 20.23
N ALA A 475 30.74 -3.11 19.21
CA ALA A 475 30.61 -1.67 19.37
C ALA A 475 29.15 -1.22 19.57
N ASN A 476 28.17 -2.10 19.30
CA ASN A 476 26.77 -1.78 19.41
C ASN A 476 26.25 -2.03 20.83
N SER A 477 25.99 -0.95 21.57
CA SER A 477 25.47 -1.00 22.94
C SER A 477 23.94 -1.05 23.02
N ARG A 478 23.25 -1.20 21.87
CA ARG A 478 21.79 -1.25 21.82
C ARG A 478 21.27 -2.59 22.34
N GLN A 479 20.00 -2.58 22.76
CA GLN A 479 19.27 -3.78 23.18
C GLN A 479 19.26 -4.83 22.06
N GLY A 480 19.55 -6.09 22.39
CA GLY A 480 19.62 -7.21 21.45
C GLY A 480 21.00 -7.45 20.81
N PHE A 481 22.00 -6.62 21.13
CA PHE A 481 23.37 -6.74 20.60
C PHE A 481 24.41 -7.13 21.66
N GLN A 482 23.99 -7.67 22.81
CA GLN A 482 24.92 -8.17 23.82
C GLN A 482 25.23 -9.65 23.61
N ASP A 483 26.44 -10.09 23.98
CA ASP A 483 26.87 -11.49 23.82
C ASP A 483 25.93 -12.52 24.52
N HIS A 484 25.16 -12.10 25.52
CA HIS A 484 24.18 -12.96 26.18
C HIS A 484 22.85 -13.05 25.43
N ASP A 485 22.49 -12.03 24.64
CA ASP A 485 21.29 -12.01 23.81
C ASP A 485 21.42 -13.06 22.69
N LEU A 486 22.63 -13.24 22.14
CA LEU A 486 22.94 -14.23 21.12
C LEU A 486 22.78 -15.70 21.56
N ARG A 487 22.49 -15.95 22.84
CA ARG A 487 22.18 -17.29 23.36
C ARG A 487 20.68 -17.60 23.32
N SER A 488 19.86 -16.60 23.04
CA SER A 488 18.41 -16.75 22.89
C SER A 488 18.06 -17.05 21.44
N GLU A 489 17.40 -18.18 21.21
CA GLU A 489 16.90 -18.57 19.88
C GLU A 489 15.94 -17.52 19.32
N GLU A 490 15.05 -16.97 20.17
CA GLU A 490 14.11 -15.90 19.79
C GLU A 490 14.83 -14.64 19.28
N THR A 491 15.97 -14.28 19.87
CA THR A 491 16.77 -13.13 19.43
C THR A 491 17.44 -13.41 18.09
N VAL A 492 17.99 -14.61 17.89
CA VAL A 492 18.61 -14.97 16.62
C VAL A 492 17.57 -15.06 15.50
N ASP A 493 16.37 -15.58 15.78
CA ASP A 493 15.24 -15.57 14.84
C ASP A 493 14.81 -14.15 14.45
N ALA A 494 14.80 -13.23 15.41
CA ALA A 494 14.57 -11.81 15.13
C ALA A 494 15.65 -11.21 14.20
N PHE A 495 16.92 -11.60 14.33
CA PHE A 495 17.96 -11.21 13.37
C PHE A 495 17.72 -11.78 11.97
N VAL A 496 17.26 -13.03 11.87
CA VAL A 496 16.92 -13.67 10.59
C VAL A 496 15.81 -12.92 9.87
N ILE A 497 14.74 -12.56 10.58
CA ILE A 497 13.61 -11.82 10.00
C ILE A 497 14.04 -10.39 9.59
N ALA A 498 14.88 -9.73 10.41
CA ALA A 498 15.25 -8.34 10.19
C ALA A 498 16.26 -8.11 9.06
N VAL A 499 17.09 -9.10 8.73
CA VAL A 499 18.30 -8.85 7.93
C VAL A 499 17.99 -8.44 6.50
N ASP A 500 16.96 -9.03 5.89
CA ASP A 500 16.52 -8.67 4.54
C ASP A 500 15.98 -7.25 4.50
N ALA A 501 15.18 -6.86 5.49
CA ALA A 501 14.69 -5.49 5.64
C ALA A 501 15.84 -4.47 5.76
N LEU A 502 16.87 -4.79 6.54
CA LEU A 502 18.05 -3.92 6.69
C LEU A 502 18.84 -3.79 5.39
N LEU A 503 19.02 -4.89 4.65
CA LEU A 503 19.72 -4.89 3.36
C LEU A 503 18.97 -4.09 2.30
N VAL A 504 17.64 -4.24 2.22
CA VAL A 504 16.80 -3.44 1.32
C VAL A 504 16.91 -1.96 1.68
N ALA A 505 16.79 -1.61 2.96
CA ALA A 505 16.88 -0.23 3.42
C ALA A 505 18.25 0.39 3.14
N GLU A 506 19.33 -0.36 3.37
CA GLU A 506 20.70 0.08 3.05
C GLU A 506 20.87 0.32 1.55
N LYS A 507 20.40 -0.62 0.71
CA LYS A 507 20.49 -0.53 -0.74
C LYS A 507 19.72 0.67 -1.29
N GLU A 508 18.49 0.88 -0.85
CA GLU A 508 17.67 2.02 -1.28
C GLU A 508 18.32 3.36 -0.89
N LEU A 509 18.79 3.50 0.35
CA LEU A 509 19.43 4.73 0.78
C LEU A 509 20.76 4.98 0.05
N LYS A 510 21.58 3.94 -0.18
CA LYS A 510 22.81 4.07 -0.97
C LYS A 510 22.52 4.41 -2.43
N SER A 511 21.49 3.80 -3.01
CA SER A 511 21.00 4.11 -4.36
C SER A 511 20.62 5.58 -4.48
N PHE A 512 19.81 6.07 -3.54
CA PHE A 512 19.43 7.48 -3.44
C PHE A 512 20.63 8.40 -3.32
N LEU A 513 21.56 8.12 -2.40
CA LEU A 513 22.76 8.92 -2.23
C LEU A 513 23.63 8.93 -3.49
N ASN A 514 23.84 7.79 -4.15
CA ASN A 514 24.63 7.73 -5.37
C ASN A 514 23.99 8.54 -6.51
N HIS A 515 22.66 8.54 -6.61
CA HIS A 515 21.93 9.31 -7.61
C HIS A 515 21.92 10.82 -7.29
N THR A 516 21.69 11.17 -6.03
CA THR A 516 21.50 12.53 -5.52
C THR A 516 22.83 13.28 -5.36
N VAL A 517 23.89 12.61 -4.90
CA VAL A 517 25.19 13.26 -4.60
C VAL A 517 25.98 13.57 -5.88
N ALA A 518 25.67 12.94 -7.02
CA ALA A 518 26.57 12.97 -8.17
C ALA A 518 26.48 14.21 -9.07
N ASN A 519 25.38 14.98 -9.12
CA ASN A 519 25.17 15.90 -10.26
C ASN A 519 24.43 17.23 -9.97
N VAL A 520 24.22 17.61 -8.70
CA VAL A 520 23.44 18.81 -8.35
C VAL A 520 24.19 19.70 -7.35
N ASP A 521 24.23 21.00 -7.62
CA ASP A 521 24.67 22.00 -6.65
C ASP A 521 23.56 22.22 -5.61
N TRP A 522 23.59 21.40 -4.56
CA TRP A 522 22.57 21.40 -3.51
C TRP A 522 22.48 22.71 -2.74
N SER A 523 23.59 23.45 -2.62
CA SER A 523 23.58 24.78 -1.99
C SER A 523 22.82 25.80 -2.84
N ARG A 524 23.05 25.79 -4.15
CA ARG A 524 22.30 26.65 -5.08
C ARG A 524 20.82 26.27 -5.15
N GLN A 525 20.52 24.97 -5.25
CA GLN A 525 19.14 24.48 -5.29
C GLN A 525 18.38 24.85 -4.01
N PHE A 526 19.01 24.72 -2.84
CA PHE A 526 18.45 25.16 -1.57
C PHE A 526 18.16 26.66 -1.55
N THR A 527 19.09 27.49 -2.02
CA THR A 527 18.91 28.95 -2.03
C THR A 527 17.70 29.38 -2.88
N ASN A 528 17.50 28.72 -4.02
CA ASN A 528 16.35 28.98 -4.88
C ASN A 528 15.03 28.54 -4.22
N ASP A 529 14.99 27.31 -3.70
CA ASP A 529 13.80 26.77 -3.04
C ASP A 529 13.47 27.55 -1.75
N GLU A 530 14.47 28.02 -1.00
CA GLU A 530 14.26 28.81 0.21
C GLU A 530 13.42 30.06 -0.05
N ILE A 531 13.70 30.77 -1.15
CA ILE A 531 12.94 31.96 -1.55
C ILE A 531 11.49 31.56 -1.85
N ILE A 532 11.29 30.53 -2.69
CA ILE A 532 9.97 30.05 -3.12
C ILE A 532 9.13 29.61 -1.91
N PHE A 533 9.69 28.79 -1.03
CA PHE A 533 8.96 28.26 0.13
C PHE A 533 8.67 29.37 1.16
N LYS A 534 9.60 30.30 1.40
CA LYS A 534 9.33 31.45 2.29
C LYS A 534 8.22 32.34 1.73
N ASP A 535 8.24 32.64 0.43
CA ASP A 535 7.17 33.40 -0.21
C ASP A 535 5.82 32.70 -0.07
N GLN A 536 5.78 31.39 -0.33
CA GLN A 536 4.55 30.62 -0.15
C GLN A 536 4.11 30.54 1.32
N TYR A 537 5.02 30.44 2.28
CA TYR A 537 4.66 30.48 3.70
C TYR A 537 4.13 31.83 4.14
N ARG A 538 4.65 32.94 3.60
CA ARG A 538 4.07 34.27 3.82
C ARG A 538 2.66 34.35 3.24
N LEU A 539 2.41 33.77 2.07
CA LEU A 539 1.06 33.69 1.50
C LEU A 539 0.10 32.87 2.38
N LEU A 540 0.53 31.71 2.86
CA LEU A 540 -0.32 30.77 3.61
C LEU A 540 -0.54 31.16 5.08
N TYR A 541 0.45 31.80 5.70
CA TYR A 541 0.52 31.99 7.15
C TYR A 541 0.90 33.41 7.58
N GLY A 542 1.32 34.27 6.65
CA GLY A 542 1.53 35.69 6.91
C GLY A 542 0.18 36.32 7.25
N VAL A 543 0.07 36.86 8.46
CA VAL A 543 -1.17 37.45 8.97
C VAL A 543 -1.54 38.64 8.07
N GLY A 544 -2.54 38.47 7.21
CA GLY A 544 -2.92 39.43 6.18
C GLY A 544 -4.06 38.94 5.27
N HIS A 545 -5.13 38.40 5.87
CA HIS A 545 -6.44 38.29 5.22
C HIS A 545 -7.49 38.89 6.16
N ASP A 546 -7.50 40.23 6.20
CA ASP A 546 -8.70 41.02 6.50
C ASP A 546 -9.25 41.57 5.18
#